data_AF-A0A2T5JF91-F1
#
_entry.id   AF-A0A2T5JF91-F1
#
_cell.length_a   1.000
_cell.length_b   1.000
_cell.length_c   1.000
_cell.angle_alpha   90.00
_cell.angle_beta   90.00
_cell.angle_gamma   90.00
#
_symmetry.space_group_name_H-M   'P 1'
#
loop_
_entity.id
_entity.type
_entity.pdbx_description
1 polymer ?
#
loop_
_entity_poly.entity_id
_entity_poly.type
_entity_poly.pdbx_seq_one_letter_code
_entity_poly.pdbx_strand_id
1 'polypeptide(L)'
;MIDSIKSLGWCDKFVEYFILKKEGLRKAAQKSMNDFINIYKKQDTSSRRQFIDIVNKLVFNSADYELLPYNLYHSTLLPDLEHWIKEEPTNPIPYKWSSNINLIRRALDLSPNDQEALIIYGNRLIGHVSMNQHELNHGLPYLGDASDDYIKLDNYQRLLPNIGDEEKRNVFMNQLVGLKQVAFDCMSKASLD
;
A
#
# COMPACT_ATOMS: atom_id res chain seq x y z
N MET A 1 14.59 7.58 -6.95
CA MET A 1 13.44 7.04 -7.71
C MET A 1 13.85 6.70 -9.14
N ILE A 2 14.13 7.70 -9.98
CA ILE A 2 14.43 7.49 -11.41
C ILE A 2 15.66 6.61 -11.60
N ASP A 3 16.74 6.80 -10.83
CA ASP A 3 17.97 6.01 -11.01
C ASP A 3 17.80 4.54 -10.63
N SER A 4 17.06 4.24 -9.56
CA SER A 4 16.72 2.87 -9.14
C SER A 4 15.85 2.15 -10.16
N ILE A 5 14.94 2.86 -10.83
CA ILE A 5 14.12 2.31 -11.91
C ILE A 5 14.98 2.10 -13.17
N LYS A 6 15.83 3.07 -13.49
CA LYS A 6 16.73 3.00 -14.66
C LYS A 6 17.76 1.89 -14.54
N SER A 7 18.19 1.52 -13.33
CA SER A 7 19.16 0.42 -13.15
C SER A 7 18.63 -0.94 -13.62
N LEU A 8 17.32 -1.09 -13.83
CA LEU A 8 16.74 -2.29 -14.44
C LEU A 8 17.01 -2.38 -15.96
N GLY A 9 17.39 -1.28 -16.63
CA GLY A 9 17.78 -1.27 -18.04
C GLY A 9 16.64 -1.39 -19.06
N TRP A 10 15.41 -1.68 -18.63
CA TRP A 10 14.24 -1.82 -19.52
C TRP A 10 13.05 -0.92 -19.13
N CYS A 11 13.21 -0.05 -18.13
CA CYS A 11 12.13 0.78 -17.59
C CYS A 11 12.09 2.21 -18.13
N ASP A 12 12.75 2.51 -19.25
CA ASP A 12 12.81 3.88 -19.82
C ASP A 12 11.41 4.45 -20.11
N LYS A 13 10.51 3.62 -20.64
CA LYS A 13 9.12 3.99 -20.89
C LYS A 13 8.32 4.29 -19.61
N PHE A 14 8.65 3.62 -18.50
CA PHE A 14 8.04 3.94 -17.21
C PHE A 14 8.51 5.31 -16.70
N VAL A 15 9.80 5.63 -16.85
CA VAL A 15 10.34 6.95 -16.49
C VAL A 15 9.77 8.05 -17.37
N GLU A 16 9.75 7.84 -18.69
CA GLU A 16 9.20 8.77 -19.67
C GLU A 16 7.73 9.11 -19.36
N TYR A 17 6.92 8.13 -18.95
CA TYR A 17 5.54 8.38 -18.51
C TYR A 17 5.46 9.47 -17.43
N PHE A 18 6.29 9.42 -16.38
CA PHE A 18 6.22 10.42 -15.31
C PHE A 18 6.70 11.80 -15.75
N ILE A 19 7.70 11.86 -16.64
CA ILE A 19 8.16 13.13 -17.23
C ILE A 19 7.02 13.76 -18.03
N LEU A 20 6.45 13.02 -18.97
CA LEU A 20 5.35 13.49 -19.81
C LEU A 20 4.09 13.84 -18.99
N LYS A 21 3.80 13.10 -17.91
CA LYS A 21 2.69 13.42 -16.98
C LYS A 21 2.92 14.76 -16.31
N LYS A 22 4.13 15.05 -15.82
CA LYS A 22 4.49 16.32 -15.19
C LYS A 22 4.41 17.51 -16.16
N GLU A 23 4.68 17.29 -17.44
CA GLU A 23 4.56 18.29 -18.50
C GLU A 23 3.11 18.50 -18.99
N GLY A 24 2.13 17.76 -18.44
CA GLY A 24 0.74 17.84 -18.87
C GLY A 24 0.44 17.13 -20.20
N LEU A 25 1.38 16.38 -20.76
CA LEU A 25 1.27 15.70 -22.07
C LEU A 25 0.52 14.36 -21.95
N ARG A 26 -0.76 14.42 -21.56
CA ARG A 26 -1.59 13.24 -21.20
C ARG A 26 -1.58 12.11 -22.24
N LYS A 27 -1.79 12.42 -23.53
CA LYS A 27 -1.83 11.39 -24.60
C LYS A 27 -0.47 10.71 -24.80
N ALA A 28 0.61 11.48 -24.77
CA ALA A 28 1.96 10.96 -24.93
C ALA A 28 2.37 10.10 -23.72
N ALA A 29 2.05 10.58 -22.50
CA ALA A 29 2.24 9.81 -21.27
C ALA A 29 1.52 8.46 -21.36
N GLN A 30 0.23 8.45 -21.71
CA GLN A 30 -0.53 7.21 -21.84
C GLN A 30 0.09 6.23 -22.84
N LYS A 31 0.57 6.72 -23.99
CA LYS A 31 1.29 5.91 -24.96
C LYS A 31 2.55 5.28 -24.36
N SER A 32 3.37 6.08 -23.69
CA SER A 32 4.59 5.60 -23.04
C SER A 32 4.30 4.53 -21.97
N MET A 33 3.23 4.68 -21.18
CA MET A 33 2.79 3.66 -20.23
C MET A 33 2.33 2.37 -20.91
N ASN A 34 1.62 2.44 -22.02
CA ASN A 34 1.20 1.25 -22.77
C ASN A 34 2.42 0.54 -23.38
N ASP A 35 3.40 1.28 -23.90
CA ASP A 35 4.65 0.73 -24.39
C ASP A 35 5.43 0.03 -23.26
N PHE A 36 5.47 0.64 -22.06
CA PHE A 36 6.06 0.03 -20.88
C PHE A 36 5.37 -1.29 -20.50
N ILE A 37 4.03 -1.32 -20.46
CA ILE A 37 3.27 -2.55 -20.15
C ILE A 37 3.63 -3.68 -21.12
N ASN A 38 3.79 -3.38 -22.40
CA ASN A 38 4.19 -4.36 -23.41
C ASN A 38 5.63 -4.87 -23.21
N ILE A 39 6.55 -4.03 -22.72
CA ILE A 39 7.91 -4.42 -22.38
C ILE A 39 7.92 -5.27 -21.11
N TYR A 40 7.18 -4.84 -20.08
CA TYR A 40 7.05 -5.52 -18.79
C TYR A 40 6.57 -6.97 -18.98
N LYS A 41 5.54 -7.19 -19.79
CA LYS A 41 4.98 -8.53 -20.06
C LYS A 41 5.95 -9.50 -20.75
N LYS A 42 7.03 -8.99 -21.35
CA LYS A 42 8.07 -9.80 -22.00
C LYS A 42 9.23 -10.14 -21.06
N GLN A 43 9.28 -9.52 -19.88
CA GLN A 43 10.33 -9.77 -18.90
C GLN A 43 10.07 -11.10 -18.18
N ASP A 44 11.16 -11.76 -17.79
CA ASP A 44 11.09 -12.94 -16.94
C ASP A 44 10.56 -12.60 -15.53
N THR A 45 10.18 -13.63 -14.78
CA THR A 45 9.60 -13.46 -13.44
C THR A 45 10.55 -12.76 -12.46
N SER A 46 11.85 -13.02 -12.50
CA SER A 46 12.82 -12.37 -11.62
C SER A 46 12.89 -10.88 -11.90
N SER A 47 13.01 -10.48 -13.16
CA SER A 47 13.01 -9.07 -13.58
C SER A 47 11.72 -8.34 -13.18
N ARG A 48 10.55 -8.98 -13.34
CA ARG A 48 9.26 -8.41 -12.92
C ARG A 48 9.16 -8.23 -11.40
N ARG A 49 9.65 -9.20 -10.62
CA ARG A 49 9.72 -9.10 -9.16
C ARG A 49 10.62 -7.97 -8.69
N GLN A 50 11.79 -7.79 -9.31
CA GLN A 50 12.68 -6.68 -9.01
C GLN A 50 12.01 -5.32 -9.28
N PHE A 51 11.29 -5.19 -10.38
CA PHE A 51 10.51 -3.98 -10.66
C PHE A 51 9.48 -3.70 -9.57
N ILE A 52 8.68 -4.69 -9.19
CA ILE A 52 7.64 -4.54 -8.17
C ILE A 52 8.24 -4.20 -6.80
N ASP A 53 9.37 -4.80 -6.44
CA ASP A 53 10.09 -4.49 -5.20
C ASP A 53 10.53 -3.02 -5.15
N ILE A 54 11.15 -2.53 -6.23
CA ILE A 54 11.58 -1.13 -6.35
C ILE A 54 10.38 -0.19 -6.31
N VAL A 55 9.31 -0.50 -7.07
CA VAL A 55 8.09 0.30 -7.09
C VAL A 55 7.44 0.36 -5.70
N ASN A 56 7.32 -0.77 -4.99
CA ASN A 56 6.76 -0.79 -3.64
C ASN A 56 7.59 0.07 -2.68
N LYS A 57 8.91 -0.08 -2.67
CA LYS A 57 9.80 0.75 -1.84
C LYS A 57 9.66 2.24 -2.10
N LEU A 58 9.40 2.61 -3.35
CA LEU A 58 9.22 4.00 -3.76
C LEU A 58 7.85 4.55 -3.37
N VAL A 59 6.79 3.74 -3.49
CA VAL A 59 5.41 4.15 -3.17
C VAL A 59 5.17 4.21 -1.66
N PHE A 60 5.76 3.29 -0.88
CA PHE A 60 5.53 3.24 0.56
C PHE A 60 6.34 4.24 1.39
N ASN A 61 7.43 4.78 0.83
CA ASN A 61 8.25 5.80 1.47
C ASN A 61 7.94 7.23 0.99
N SER A 62 7.04 7.42 0.03
CA SER A 62 6.63 8.74 -0.43
C SER A 62 5.26 9.13 0.11
N ALA A 63 5.14 10.35 0.64
CA ALA A 63 3.85 10.95 1.00
C ALA A 63 2.90 11.13 -0.22
N ASP A 64 3.44 11.03 -1.44
CA ASP A 64 2.70 11.16 -2.69
C ASP A 64 2.23 9.80 -3.23
N TYR A 65 1.14 9.29 -2.66
CA TYR A 65 0.51 8.01 -3.02
C TYR A 65 -0.08 7.93 -4.45
N GLU A 66 -0.03 8.99 -5.25
CA GLU A 66 -0.61 9.06 -6.62
C GLU A 66 0.21 8.34 -7.71
N LEU A 67 1.22 7.55 -7.35
CA LEU A 67 2.30 7.20 -8.27
C LEU A 67 2.08 5.96 -9.15
N LEU A 68 1.11 5.08 -8.87
CA LEU A 68 0.88 3.91 -9.75
C LEU A 68 -0.30 4.10 -10.70
N PRO A 69 -0.06 4.13 -12.02
CA PRO A 69 -1.14 4.19 -12.99
C PRO A 69 -2.08 3.00 -12.87
N TYR A 70 -3.38 3.28 -12.85
CA TYR A 70 -4.43 2.26 -12.70
C TYR A 70 -4.25 1.10 -13.69
N ASN A 71 -3.96 1.42 -14.96
CA ASN A 71 -3.75 0.41 -16.00
C ASN A 71 -2.53 -0.48 -15.72
N LEU A 72 -1.45 0.06 -15.18
CA LEU A 72 -0.29 -0.74 -14.80
C LEU A 72 -0.66 -1.72 -13.69
N TYR A 73 -1.29 -1.23 -12.61
CA TYR A 73 -1.68 -2.08 -11.49
C TYR A 73 -2.61 -3.21 -11.92
N HIS A 74 -3.73 -2.90 -12.58
CA HIS A 74 -4.76 -3.90 -12.89
C HIS A 74 -4.40 -4.83 -14.05
N SER A 75 -3.60 -4.40 -15.03
CA SER A 75 -3.30 -5.23 -16.21
C SER A 75 -1.98 -6.01 -16.11
N THR A 76 -1.17 -5.75 -15.09
CA THR A 76 0.12 -6.41 -14.90
C THR A 76 0.38 -6.81 -13.45
N LEU A 77 0.46 -5.84 -12.53
CA LEU A 77 0.94 -6.09 -11.18
C LEU A 77 0.00 -7.01 -10.40
N LEU A 78 -1.30 -6.73 -10.41
CA LEU A 78 -2.29 -7.54 -9.71
C LEU A 78 -2.33 -9.00 -10.21
N PRO A 79 -2.43 -9.27 -11.54
CA PRO A 79 -2.33 -10.64 -12.05
C PRO A 79 -1.03 -11.37 -11.65
N ASP A 80 0.12 -10.68 -11.66
CA ASP A 80 1.39 -11.27 -11.25
C ASP A 80 1.42 -11.59 -9.76
N LEU A 81 0.92 -10.69 -8.91
CA LEU A 81 0.81 -10.91 -7.47
C LEU A 81 -0.12 -12.09 -7.16
N GLU A 82 -1.29 -12.16 -7.78
CA GLU A 82 -2.23 -13.27 -7.61
C GLU A 82 -1.61 -14.61 -8.03
N HIS A 83 -0.90 -14.62 -9.16
CA HIS A 83 -0.19 -15.80 -9.62
C HIS A 83 0.91 -16.21 -8.63
N TRP A 84 1.75 -15.29 -8.16
CA TRP A 84 2.83 -15.61 -7.23
C TRP A 84 2.33 -16.02 -5.85
N ILE A 85 1.25 -15.43 -5.35
CA ILE A 85 0.59 -15.87 -4.11
C ILE A 85 0.11 -17.32 -4.24
N LYS A 86 -0.40 -17.70 -5.42
CA LYS A 86 -0.86 -19.07 -5.68
C LYS A 86 0.29 -20.07 -5.76
N GLU A 87 1.37 -19.72 -6.45
CA GLU A 87 2.55 -20.59 -6.61
C GLU A 87 3.38 -20.70 -5.33
N GLU A 88 3.45 -19.63 -4.53
CA GLU A 88 4.30 -19.52 -3.34
C GLU A 88 3.49 -19.06 -2.12
N PRO A 89 2.50 -19.83 -1.62
CA PRO A 89 1.57 -19.39 -0.59
C PRO A 89 2.21 -19.15 0.80
N THR A 90 3.43 -19.63 1.00
CA THR A 90 4.21 -19.44 2.24
C THR A 90 5.25 -18.34 2.10
N ASN A 91 5.42 -17.75 0.91
CA ASN A 91 6.33 -16.63 0.71
C ASN A 91 5.63 -15.32 1.11
N PRO A 92 6.10 -14.58 2.13
CA PRO A 92 5.47 -13.33 2.55
C PRO A 92 5.58 -12.20 1.52
N ILE A 93 6.52 -12.27 0.58
CA ILE A 93 6.88 -11.14 -0.28
C ILE A 93 5.74 -10.70 -1.21
N PRO A 94 5.08 -11.58 -1.99
CA PRO A 94 3.95 -11.17 -2.85
C PRO A 94 2.77 -10.58 -2.06
N TYR A 95 2.52 -11.06 -0.84
CA TYR A 95 1.48 -10.53 0.03
C TYR A 95 1.76 -9.08 0.45
N LYS A 96 3.01 -8.77 0.80
CA LYS A 96 3.45 -7.42 1.19
C LYS A 96 3.27 -6.38 0.08
N TRP A 97 3.42 -6.79 -1.18
CA TRP A 97 3.28 -5.92 -2.36
C TRP A 97 1.83 -5.63 -2.76
N SER A 98 0.85 -6.22 -2.07
CA SER A 98 -0.57 -6.02 -2.37
C SER A 98 -1.07 -4.64 -1.92
N SER A 99 -2.08 -4.09 -2.62
CA SER A 99 -2.85 -2.97 -2.11
C SER A 99 -3.91 -3.37 -1.08
N ASN A 100 -4.21 -4.67 -0.95
CA ASN A 100 -5.21 -5.19 -0.04
C ASN A 100 -4.63 -5.37 1.38
N ILE A 101 -5.19 -4.64 2.34
CA ILE A 101 -4.79 -4.65 3.76
C ILE A 101 -4.80 -6.06 4.36
N ASN A 102 -5.75 -6.92 3.99
CA ASN A 102 -5.82 -8.29 4.49
C ASN A 102 -4.70 -9.17 3.92
N LEU A 103 -4.29 -8.95 2.67
CA LEU A 103 -3.14 -9.65 2.10
C LEU A 103 -1.84 -9.16 2.74
N ILE A 104 -1.68 -7.86 2.99
CA ILE A 104 -0.52 -7.37 3.74
C ILE A 104 -0.48 -7.96 5.16
N ARG A 105 -1.64 -8.08 5.84
CA ARG A 105 -1.72 -8.77 7.15
C ARG A 105 -1.24 -10.21 7.04
N ARG A 106 -1.60 -10.93 5.98
CA ARG A 106 -1.10 -12.29 5.74
C ARG A 106 0.43 -12.34 5.61
N ALA A 107 1.06 -11.31 5.04
CA ALA A 107 2.52 -11.21 5.02
C ALA A 107 3.11 -11.18 6.44
N LEU A 108 2.47 -10.46 7.36
CA LEU A 108 2.87 -10.37 8.76
C LEU A 108 2.61 -11.67 9.54
N ASP A 109 1.57 -12.42 9.20
CA ASP A 109 1.36 -13.76 9.79
C ASP A 109 2.51 -14.72 9.41
N LEU A 110 3.03 -14.59 8.19
CA LEU A 110 4.14 -15.40 7.67
C LEU A 110 5.51 -14.90 8.16
N SER A 111 5.68 -13.58 8.35
CA SER A 111 6.92 -12.95 8.78
C SER A 111 6.65 -11.78 9.73
N PRO A 112 6.42 -12.05 11.04
CA PRO A 112 5.97 -11.05 12.02
C PRO A 112 6.93 -9.89 12.29
N ASN A 113 8.20 -10.05 11.91
CA ASN A 113 9.27 -9.06 12.11
C ASN A 113 9.71 -8.38 10.80
N ASP A 114 9.00 -8.59 9.68
CA ASP A 114 9.27 -7.86 8.44
C ASP A 114 8.96 -6.37 8.65
N GLN A 115 10.03 -5.58 8.80
CA GLN A 115 9.97 -4.15 9.07
C GLN A 115 9.21 -3.39 7.99
N GLU A 116 9.37 -3.79 6.73
CA GLU A 116 8.70 -3.14 5.62
C GLU A 116 7.21 -3.47 5.64
N ALA A 117 6.83 -4.74 5.87
CA ALA A 117 5.43 -5.13 6.00
C ALA A 117 4.73 -4.42 7.18
N LEU A 118 5.42 -4.26 8.32
CA LEU A 118 4.88 -3.60 9.51
C LEU A 118 4.55 -2.12 9.23
N ILE A 119 5.47 -1.42 8.54
CA ILE A 119 5.30 -0.02 8.16
C ILE A 119 4.20 0.13 7.10
N ILE A 120 4.22 -0.73 6.08
CA ILE A 120 3.21 -0.75 5.01
C ILE A 120 1.81 -0.95 5.58
N TYR A 121 1.66 -1.97 6.42
CA TYR A 121 0.40 -2.31 7.04
C TYR A 121 -0.14 -1.16 7.90
N GLY A 122 0.73 -0.54 8.70
CA GLY A 122 0.38 0.63 9.51
C GLY A 122 -0.11 1.81 8.70
N ASN A 123 0.67 2.24 7.72
CA ASN A 123 0.31 3.35 6.84
C ASN A 123 -1.03 3.12 6.15
N ARG A 124 -1.26 1.91 5.61
CA ARG A 124 -2.51 1.56 4.91
C ARG A 124 -3.69 1.51 5.86
N LEU A 125 -3.53 0.90 7.03
CA LEU A 125 -4.59 0.79 8.03
C LEU A 125 -4.98 2.16 8.58
N ILE A 126 -3.99 2.98 8.97
CA ILE A 126 -4.21 4.33 9.50
C ILE A 126 -4.87 5.21 8.43
N GLY A 127 -4.40 5.17 7.18
CA GLY A 127 -5.02 5.90 6.09
C GLY A 127 -6.47 5.47 5.82
N HIS A 128 -6.74 4.16 5.84
CA HIS A 128 -8.09 3.62 5.68
C HIS A 128 -9.03 4.11 6.79
N VAL A 129 -8.64 3.94 8.05
CA VAL A 129 -9.49 4.30 9.19
C VAL A 129 -9.65 5.82 9.32
N SER A 130 -8.60 6.59 9.04
CA SER A 130 -8.70 8.06 8.95
C SER A 130 -9.71 8.49 7.88
N MET A 131 -9.73 7.81 6.73
CA MET A 131 -10.73 8.06 5.68
C MET A 131 -12.12 7.60 6.10
N ASN A 132 -12.29 6.58 6.93
CA ASN A 132 -13.61 6.22 7.43
C ASN A 132 -14.20 7.28 8.39
N GLN A 133 -13.33 8.09 9.01
CA GLN A 133 -13.68 9.10 10.00
C GLN A 133 -13.79 10.53 9.46
N HIS A 134 -13.35 10.80 8.23
CA HIS A 134 -13.15 12.18 7.73
C HIS A 134 -14.41 13.04 7.70
N GLU A 135 -15.58 12.42 7.51
CA GLU A 135 -16.86 13.12 7.41
C GLU A 135 -17.51 13.43 8.78
N LEU A 136 -16.98 12.88 9.88
CA LEU A 136 -17.55 13.10 11.22
C LEU A 136 -17.57 14.58 11.63
N ASN A 137 -16.55 15.34 11.21
CA ASN A 137 -16.46 16.79 11.46
C ASN A 137 -17.53 17.58 10.70
N HIS A 138 -18.16 16.98 9.70
CA HIS A 138 -19.30 17.53 8.96
C HIS A 138 -20.65 17.05 9.51
N GLY A 139 -20.65 16.35 10.66
CA GLY A 139 -21.86 15.83 11.31
C GLY A 139 -22.46 14.60 10.63
N LEU A 140 -21.73 13.99 9.70
CA LEU A 140 -22.14 12.78 9.00
C LEU A 140 -21.73 11.53 9.80
N PRO A 141 -22.37 10.37 9.57
CA PRO A 141 -22.04 9.14 10.28
C PRO A 141 -20.64 8.62 9.90
N TYR A 142 -20.10 7.76 10.77
CA TYR A 142 -18.89 6.99 10.50
C TYR A 142 -19.08 6.17 9.22
N LEU A 143 -18.09 6.18 8.32
CA LEU A 143 -18.16 5.40 7.09
C LEU A 143 -17.56 4.00 7.32
N GLY A 144 -18.34 2.95 7.08
CA GLY A 144 -17.90 1.57 7.30
C GLY A 144 -18.24 1.05 8.70
N ASP A 145 -17.43 0.12 9.21
CA ASP A 145 -17.67 -0.56 10.49
C ASP A 145 -16.65 -0.12 11.54
N ALA A 146 -17.10 0.72 12.47
CA ALA A 146 -16.26 1.25 13.55
C ALA A 146 -15.74 0.17 14.51
N SER A 147 -16.48 -0.94 14.69
CA SER A 147 -16.07 -2.05 15.55
C SER A 147 -14.92 -2.83 14.89
N ASP A 148 -15.07 -3.15 13.61
CA ASP A 148 -14.02 -3.83 12.83
C ASP A 148 -12.75 -2.97 12.72
N ASP A 149 -12.89 -1.67 12.50
CA ASP A 149 -11.77 -0.74 12.48
C ASP A 149 -11.06 -0.66 13.84
N TYR A 150 -11.81 -0.56 14.94
CA TYR A 150 -11.23 -0.58 16.30
C TYR A 150 -10.42 -1.86 16.53
N ILE A 151 -10.98 -3.03 16.19
CA ILE A 151 -10.31 -4.34 16.34
C ILE A 151 -9.03 -4.39 15.49
N LYS A 152 -9.05 -3.89 14.25
CA LYS A 152 -7.85 -3.84 13.40
C LYS A 152 -6.77 -2.93 13.98
N LEU A 153 -7.15 -1.74 14.45
CA LEU A 153 -6.22 -0.79 15.08
C LEU A 153 -5.63 -1.36 16.37
N ASP A 154 -6.43 -2.02 17.20
CA ASP A 154 -5.96 -2.67 18.43
C ASP A 154 -4.99 -3.80 18.14
N ASN A 155 -5.29 -4.64 17.14
CA ASN A 155 -4.37 -5.67 16.68
C ASN A 155 -3.07 -5.08 16.13
N TYR A 156 -3.11 -3.98 15.39
CA TYR A 156 -1.91 -3.32 14.90
C TYR A 156 -1.07 -2.73 16.04
N GLN A 157 -1.71 -2.16 17.07
CA GLN A 157 -1.01 -1.64 18.25
C GLN A 157 -0.14 -2.72 18.92
N ARG A 158 -0.61 -3.98 18.96
CA ARG A 158 0.14 -5.12 19.50
C ARG A 158 1.36 -5.51 18.66
N LEU A 159 1.40 -5.11 17.39
CA LEU A 159 2.53 -5.35 16.47
C LEU A 159 3.59 -4.25 16.53
N LEU A 160 3.27 -3.07 17.08
CA LEU A 160 4.19 -1.94 17.12
C LEU A 160 5.52 -2.23 17.84
N PRO A 161 5.59 -3.05 18.91
CA PRO A 161 6.87 -3.44 19.51
C PRO A 161 7.84 -4.12 18.53
N ASN A 162 7.36 -4.71 17.44
CA ASN A 162 8.20 -5.39 16.44
C ASN A 162 8.87 -4.41 15.46
N ILE A 163 8.44 -3.15 15.41
CA ILE A 163 9.09 -2.14 14.56
C ILE A 163 10.38 -1.70 15.27
N GLY A 164 11.54 -1.90 14.66
CA GLY A 164 12.84 -1.57 15.26
C GLY A 164 13.08 -0.06 15.41
N ASP A 165 12.49 0.75 14.53
CA ASP A 165 12.62 2.21 14.51
C ASP A 165 11.69 2.85 15.57
N GLU A 166 12.30 3.40 16.63
CA GLU A 166 11.57 4.02 17.75
C GLU A 166 10.78 5.26 17.36
N GLU A 167 11.34 6.10 16.49
CA GLU A 167 10.66 7.31 16.03
C GLU A 167 9.39 6.92 15.25
N LYS A 168 9.51 5.97 14.31
CA LYS A 168 8.35 5.45 13.58
C LYS A 168 7.33 4.78 14.50
N ARG A 169 7.77 4.00 15.49
CA ARG A 169 6.86 3.43 16.50
C ARG A 169 6.05 4.51 17.19
N ASN A 170 6.70 5.57 17.65
CA ASN A 170 6.05 6.66 18.38
C ASN A 170 5.07 7.43 17.48
N VAL A 171 5.42 7.67 16.21
CA VAL A 171 4.51 8.25 15.21
C VAL A 171 3.25 7.42 15.07
N PHE A 172 3.38 6.11 14.85
CA PHE A 172 2.22 5.22 14.72
C PHE A 172 1.40 5.12 16.00
N MET A 173 2.04 5.01 17.17
CA MET A 173 1.34 5.01 18.46
C MET A 173 0.46 6.26 18.63
N ASN A 174 1.01 7.45 18.34
CA ASN A 174 0.28 8.71 18.47
C ASN A 174 -0.93 8.78 17.52
N GLN A 175 -0.77 8.31 16.28
CA GLN A 175 -1.88 8.25 15.31
C GLN A 175 -2.96 7.25 15.74
N LEU A 176 -2.57 6.09 16.28
CA LEU A 176 -3.51 5.07 16.73
C LEU A 176 -4.38 5.54 17.89
N VAL A 177 -3.83 6.29 18.86
CA VAL A 177 -4.60 6.77 20.02
C VAL A 177 -5.84 7.56 19.58
N GLY A 178 -5.66 8.53 18.68
CA GLY A 178 -6.78 9.34 18.19
C GLY A 178 -7.80 8.51 17.39
N LEU A 179 -7.33 7.72 16.43
CA LEU A 179 -8.22 6.94 15.56
C LEU A 179 -9.00 5.87 16.34
N LYS A 180 -8.37 5.21 17.33
CA LYS A 180 -9.04 4.23 18.19
C LYS A 180 -10.11 4.86 19.06
N GLN A 181 -9.85 6.04 19.63
CA GLN A 181 -10.84 6.72 20.47
C GLN A 181 -12.10 7.05 19.67
N VAL A 182 -11.95 7.60 18.47
CA VAL A 182 -13.09 7.94 17.60
C VAL A 182 -13.86 6.68 17.18
N ALA A 183 -13.17 5.62 16.76
CA ALA A 183 -13.82 4.35 16.41
C ALA A 183 -14.59 3.75 17.61
N PHE A 184 -13.99 3.80 18.81
CA PHE A 184 -14.61 3.34 20.05
C PHE A 184 -15.88 4.13 20.41
N ASP A 185 -15.84 5.46 20.30
CA ASP A 185 -16.99 6.31 20.59
C ASP A 185 -18.14 6.06 19.61
N CYS A 186 -17.83 5.80 18.34
CA CYS A 186 -18.82 5.48 17.31
C CYS A 186 -19.46 4.10 17.53
N MET A 187 -18.70 3.05 17.87
CA MET A 187 -19.28 1.73 18.16
C MET A 187 -20.15 1.74 19.42
N SER A 188 -19.81 2.57 20.41
CA SER A 188 -20.55 2.68 21.67
C SER A 188 -21.89 3.42 21.51
N LYS A 189 -21.99 4.34 20.53
CA LYS A 189 -23.23 5.03 20.20
C LYS A 189 -24.20 4.15 19.41
N ALA A 190 -23.68 3.35 18.47
CA ALA A 190 -24.48 2.45 17.64
C ALA A 190 -25.10 1.26 18.41
N SER A 191 -24.68 1.01 19.65
CA SER A 191 -25.21 -0.05 20.52
C SER A 191 -26.30 0.44 21.49
N LEU A 192 -26.66 1.72 21.43
CA LEU A 192 -27.71 2.35 22.25
C LEU A 192 -28.99 2.70 21.46
N ASP A 193 -28.99 2.45 20.15
CA ASP A 193 -30.14 2.55 19.25
C ASP A 193 -30.69 1.15 18.91
#